data_AF-A0A8T7EJG8-F1
#
_entry.id   AF-A0A8T7EJG8-F1
#
_cell.length_a   1.000
_cell.length_b   1.000
_cell.length_c   1.000
_cell.angle_alpha   90.00
_cell.angle_beta   90.00
_cell.angle_gamma   90.00
#
_symmetry.space_group_name_H-M   'P 1'
#
loop_
_entity.id
_entity.type
_entity.pdbx_description
1 polymer ?
#
loop_
_entity_poly.entity_id
_entity_poly.type
_entity_poly.pdbx_seq_one_letter_code
_entity_poly.pdbx_strand_id
1 'polypeptide(L)'
;MGAEAVNYTEPDWADQVLALTGGRGADLILEPVGGEVFWTSYRRLLAFAGRIVIFGIASTEVNQLHTNEILRRNKTIIGYFLGEYF
;
A
#
# COMPACT_ATOMS: atom_id res chain seq x y z
N MET A 1 -2.61 9.80 -21.24
CA MET A 1 -2.34 8.48 -20.65
C MET A 1 -0.91 8.51 -20.18
N GLY A 2 -0.70 8.51 -18.86
CA GLY A 2 0.60 8.73 -18.25
C GLY A 2 0.60 8.07 -16.90
N ALA A 3 1.62 7.26 -16.65
CA ALA A 3 1.95 6.76 -15.32
C ALA A 3 3.20 7.49 -14.87
N GLU A 4 3.20 7.92 -13.61
CA GLU A 4 4.42 8.36 -12.94
C GLU A 4 5.10 7.10 -12.39
N ALA A 5 6.41 6.98 -12.63
CA ALA A 5 7.19 5.84 -12.18
C ALA A 5 8.09 6.27 -11.03
N VAL A 6 8.07 5.51 -9.94
CA VAL A 6 8.92 5.71 -8.78
C VAL A 6 9.68 4.41 -8.52
N ASN A 7 11.00 4.50 -8.38
CA ASN A 7 11.81 3.35 -8.00
C ASN A 7 11.73 3.12 -6.48
N TYR A 8 11.03 2.07 -6.05
CA TYR A 8 10.83 1.78 -4.63
C TYR A 8 12.09 1.29 -3.89
N THR A 9 13.22 1.09 -4.59
CA THR A 9 14.51 0.78 -3.95
C THR A 9 15.25 2.02 -3.48
N GLU A 10 14.86 3.22 -3.94
CA GLU A 10 15.45 4.47 -3.48
C GLU A 10 14.92 4.86 -2.11
N PRO A 11 15.74 5.38 -1.18
CA PRO A 11 15.32 5.63 0.20
C PRO A 11 14.20 6.67 0.34
N ASP A 12 14.03 7.55 -0.65
CA ASP A 12 13.07 8.65 -0.67
C ASP A 12 11.81 8.35 -1.50
N TRP A 13 11.64 7.12 -1.99
CA TRP A 13 10.55 6.75 -2.89
C TRP A 13 9.15 7.12 -2.36
N ALA A 14 8.94 6.97 -1.05
CA ALA A 14 7.67 7.32 -0.42
C ALA A 14 7.39 8.83 -0.48
N ASP A 15 8.44 9.65 -0.34
CA ASP A 15 8.33 11.10 -0.45
C ASP A 15 8.04 11.53 -1.90
N GLN A 16 8.60 10.83 -2.88
CA GLN A 16 8.25 11.03 -4.29
C GLN A 16 6.76 10.72 -4.55
N VAL A 17 6.24 9.59 -4.03
CA VAL A 17 4.81 9.26 -4.15
C VAL A 17 3.93 10.30 -3.45
N LEU A 18 4.33 10.80 -2.28
CA LEU A 18 3.60 11.87 -1.61
C LEU A 18 3.59 13.16 -2.43
N ALA A 19 4.72 13.56 -3.04
CA ALA A 19 4.78 14.72 -3.91
C ALA A 19 3.80 14.59 -5.10
N LEU A 20 3.79 13.41 -5.74
CA LEU A 20 2.89 13.11 -6.86
C LEU A 20 1.40 13.11 -6.46
N THR A 21 1.10 12.81 -5.20
CA THR A 21 -0.28 12.77 -4.66
C THR A 21 -0.69 14.06 -3.93
N GLY A 22 0.11 15.14 -4.04
CA GLY A 22 -0.15 16.41 -3.34
C GLY A 22 -0.14 16.27 -1.82
N GLY A 23 0.66 15.35 -1.30
CA GLY A 23 0.82 15.05 0.12
C GLY A 23 -0.32 14.25 0.76
N ARG A 24 -1.38 13.91 0.01
CA ARG A 24 -2.55 13.20 0.57
C ARG A 24 -2.33 11.69 0.69
N GLY A 25 -1.45 11.13 -0.14
CA GLY A 25 -1.35 9.69 -0.35
C GLY A 25 -2.37 9.18 -1.38
N ALA A 26 -2.41 7.86 -1.55
CA ALA A 26 -3.25 7.16 -2.51
C ALA A 26 -4.57 6.72 -1.87
N ASP A 27 -5.69 6.89 -2.60
CA ASP A 27 -7.01 6.37 -2.21
C ASP A 27 -7.11 4.85 -2.33
N LEU A 28 -6.30 4.26 -3.22
CA LEU A 28 -6.22 2.83 -3.49
C LEU A 28 -4.76 2.43 -3.68
N ILE A 29 -4.33 1.39 -2.98
CA ILE A 29 -3.04 0.72 -3.18
C ILE A 29 -3.30 -0.71 -3.61
N LEU A 30 -2.63 -1.14 -4.69
CA LEU A 30 -2.56 -2.55 -5.11
C LEU A 30 -1.21 -3.08 -4.65
N GLU A 31 -1.23 -4.06 -3.75
CA GLU A 31 -0.04 -4.47 -2.98
C GLU A 31 0.34 -5.92 -3.27
N PRO A 32 1.45 -6.15 -4.01
CA PRO A 32 1.98 -7.48 -4.29
C PRO A 32 3.22 -7.87 -3.48
N VAL A 33 3.84 -6.94 -2.74
CA VAL A 33 5.20 -7.12 -2.23
C VAL A 33 5.19 -7.65 -0.81
N GLY A 34 4.50 -7.00 0.12
CA GLY A 34 4.59 -7.34 1.55
C GLY A 34 5.80 -6.67 2.25
N GLY A 35 6.11 -7.12 3.47
CA GLY A 35 7.27 -6.65 4.26
C GLY A 35 7.29 -5.13 4.50
N GLU A 36 8.46 -4.52 4.45
CA GLU A 36 8.64 -3.06 4.65
C GLU A 36 7.97 -2.19 3.58
N VAL A 37 7.85 -2.70 2.34
CA VAL A 37 7.12 -2.00 1.27
C VAL A 37 5.66 -1.89 1.66
N PHE A 38 5.04 -2.98 2.11
CA PHE A 38 3.68 -2.96 2.65
C PHE A 38 3.54 -1.97 3.81
N TRP A 39 4.49 -1.93 4.75
CA TRP A 39 4.40 -1.03 5.89
C TRP A 39 4.49 0.45 5.50
N THR A 40 5.34 0.77 4.54
CA THR A 40 5.46 2.12 3.98
C THR A 40 4.18 2.51 3.25
N SER A 41 3.68 1.64 2.38
CA SER A 41 2.38 1.79 1.69
C SER A 41 1.24 2.02 2.69
N TYR A 42 1.08 1.13 3.66
CA TYR A 42 -0.01 1.10 4.62
C TYR A 42 0.01 2.28 5.61
N ARG A 43 1.17 2.67 6.11
CA ARG A 43 1.28 3.72 7.16
C ARG A 43 1.46 5.11 6.59
N ARG A 44 2.29 5.25 5.56
CA ARG A 44 2.77 6.55 5.07
C ARG A 44 2.03 7.00 3.81
N LEU A 45 1.69 6.07 2.91
CA LEU A 45 1.16 6.40 1.58
C LEU A 45 -0.34 6.21 1.43
N LEU A 46 -1.00 5.42 2.28
CA LEU A 46 -2.44 5.27 2.23
C LEU A 46 -3.14 6.53 2.75
N ALA A 47 -4.02 7.10 1.93
CA ALA A 47 -4.83 8.25 2.29
C ALA A 47 -5.82 7.91 3.42
N PHE A 48 -6.39 8.95 4.05
CA PHE A 48 -7.50 8.77 4.98
C PHE A 48 -8.68 8.10 4.26
N ALA A 49 -9.32 7.13 4.90
CA ALA A 49 -10.36 6.30 4.29
C ALA A 49 -9.91 5.49 3.05
N GLY A 50 -8.60 5.33 2.85
CA GLY A 50 -8.03 4.60 1.73
C GLY A 50 -8.20 3.08 1.83
N ARG A 51 -8.06 2.42 0.68
CA ARG A 51 -8.14 0.95 0.52
C ARG A 51 -6.80 0.36 0.10
N ILE A 52 -6.44 -0.79 0.66
CA ILE A 52 -5.33 -1.61 0.17
C ILE A 52 -5.86 -2.98 -0.26
N VAL A 53 -5.53 -3.39 -1.48
CA VAL A 53 -5.84 -4.71 -2.03
C VAL A 53 -4.57 -5.51 -2.08
N ILE A 54 -4.49 -6.52 -1.22
CA ILE A 54 -3.35 -7.42 -1.12
C ILE A 54 -3.62 -8.58 -2.08
N PHE A 55 -2.77 -8.72 -3.11
CA PHE A 55 -2.90 -9.78 -4.11
C PHE A 55 -1.63 -10.61 -4.31
N GLY A 56 -0.59 -10.34 -3.51
CA GLY A 56 0.66 -11.09 -3.49
C GLY A 56 1.49 -10.77 -2.25
N ILE A 57 2.51 -11.58 -2.01
CA ILE A 57 3.48 -11.43 -0.91
C ILE A 57 4.89 -11.83 -1.40
N ALA A 58 5.43 -11.08 -2.35
CA ALA A 58 6.74 -11.37 -2.94
C ALA A 58 7.89 -11.43 -1.92
N SER A 59 7.81 -10.66 -0.83
CA SER A 59 8.81 -10.67 0.25
C SER A 59 8.75 -11.93 1.11
N THR A 60 7.63 -12.68 1.08
CA THR A 60 7.33 -13.80 1.99
C THR A 60 7.25 -13.42 3.48
N GLU A 61 7.38 -12.14 3.82
CA GLU A 61 7.32 -11.65 5.19
C GLU A 61 5.89 -11.52 5.69
N VAL A 62 5.62 -12.02 6.90
CA VAL A 62 4.30 -11.91 7.54
C VAL A 62 4.09 -10.48 8.04
N ASN A 63 3.09 -9.78 7.49
CA ASN A 63 2.65 -8.48 7.99
C ASN A 63 1.52 -8.66 9.04
N GLN A 64 1.75 -8.22 10.29
CA GLN A 64 0.74 -8.27 11.37
C GLN A 64 0.02 -6.94 11.55
N LEU A 65 -1.25 -6.87 11.11
CA LEU A 65 -2.05 -5.65 11.22
C LEU A 65 -2.68 -5.48 12.62
N HIS A 66 -2.59 -4.25 13.14
CA HIS A 66 -3.26 -3.86 14.37
C HIS A 66 -4.56 -3.09 14.06
N THR A 67 -5.67 -3.52 14.68
CA THR A 67 -7.01 -2.97 14.40
C THR A 67 -7.17 -1.50 14.77
N ASN A 68 -6.42 -1.00 15.74
CA ASN A 68 -6.36 0.42 16.10
C ASN A 68 -5.80 1.29 14.96
N GLU A 69 -4.81 0.81 14.20
CA GLU A 69 -4.24 1.54 13.05
C GLU A 69 -5.24 1.64 11.89
N ILE A 70 -6.07 0.60 11.72
CA ILE A 70 -7.16 0.57 10.75
C ILE A 70 -8.24 1.59 11.15
N LEU A 71 -8.70 1.51 12.41
CA LEU A 71 -9.74 2.38 12.97
C LEU A 71 -9.38 3.86 12.89
N ARG A 72 -8.16 4.24 13.30
CA ARG A 72 -7.76 5.65 13.42
C ARG A 72 -7.71 6.42 12.10
N ARG A 73 -7.63 5.74 10.96
CA ARG A 73 -7.58 6.37 9.63
C ARG A 73 -8.66 5.85 8.67
N ASN A 74 -9.67 5.14 9.19
CA ASN A 74 -10.76 4.55 8.40
C ASN A 74 -10.28 3.64 7.26
N LYS A 75 -9.19 2.90 7.47
CA LYS A 75 -8.59 2.08 6.41
C LYS A 75 -9.46 0.86 6.09
N THR A 76 -9.41 0.40 4.85
CA THR A 76 -10.02 -0.87 4.43
C THR A 76 -8.95 -1.79 3.86
N ILE A 77 -8.97 -3.06 4.28
CA ILE A 77 -8.02 -4.09 3.85
C ILE A 77 -8.80 -5.17 3.11
N ILE A 78 -8.36 -5.50 1.90
CA ILE A 78 -9.01 -6.49 1.03
C ILE A 78 -7.97 -7.52 0.61
N GLY A 79 -8.28 -8.80 0.78
CA GLY A 79 -7.52 -9.89 0.18
C GLY A 79 -8.08 -10.26 -1.20
N TYR A 80 -7.20 -10.47 -2.17
CA TYR A 80 -7.56 -10.94 -3.50
C TYR A 80 -6.63 -12.07 -3.93
N PHE A 81 -7.17 -13.28 -4.07
CA PHE A 81 -6.41 -14.43 -4.55
C PHE A 81 -6.94 -14.88 -5.91
N LEU A 82 -6.15 -14.64 -6.96
CA LEU A 82 -6.56 -14.96 -8.34
C LEU A 82 -6.79 -16.46 -8.55
N GLY A 83 -6.11 -17.32 -7.79
CA GLY A 83 -6.20 -18.77 -7.91
C GLY A 83 -7.56 -19.38 -7.56
N GLU A 84 -8.49 -18.61 -6.98
CA GLU A 84 -9.87 -19.05 -6.75
C GLU A 84 -10.78 -18.85 -7.97
N TYR A 85 -10.30 -18.19 -9.01
CA TYR A 85 -11.08 -17.85 -10.21
C TYR A 85 -10.75 -18.74 -11.43
N PHE A 86 -9.82 -19.69 -11.29
CA PHE A 86 -9.41 -20.65 -12.31
C PHE A 86 -9.19 -22.03 -11.70
#